data_AF-A0A412ZBA2-F1
#
_entry.id   AF-A0A412ZBA2-F1
#
_cell.length_a   1.000
_cell.length_b   1.000
_cell.length_c   1.000
_cell.angle_alpha   90.00
_cell.angle_beta   90.00
_cell.angle_gamma   90.00
#
_symmetry.space_group_name_H-M   'P 1'
#
loop_
_entity.id
_entity.type
_entity.pdbx_description
1 polymer ?
#
loop_
_entity_poly.entity_id
_entity_poly.type
_entity_poly.pdbx_seq_one_letter_code
_entity_poly.pdbx_strand_id
1 'polypeptide(L)'
;MKREDGRKLFRAFLGNSRETAGEQRAMMEQMAVPSRERSLYSMVEHLLSLDETAWYLYAWSRDPLEGRFSREQKLAYGFRAAECGRNEAQLILGKTDVWDIAAGMGLKVLTPQVPGGGGHVIFAQYQEPDSITIFMDGAERAQKLIREEKLEGLLGNRAVEDVLLAHELFHVTEYRKKDFIFTQTEKVELWKKPFSNRSRILCLGEIAGMEFARCLTGITFTPYVLDVLMMYGYDKEAATALYEEIAAFAGNGEGKEG
;
A
#
# COMPACT_ATOMS: atom_id res chain seq x y z
N MET A 1 -35.10 9.10 13.26
CA MET A 1 -34.04 10.12 13.19
C MET A 1 -32.85 9.50 12.48
N LYS A 2 -32.69 9.81 11.19
CA LYS A 2 -31.61 9.29 10.34
C LYS A 2 -30.27 9.79 10.90
N ARG A 3 -29.32 8.89 11.09
CA ARG A 3 -27.90 9.25 11.22
C ARG A 3 -27.17 8.59 10.07
N GLU A 4 -27.03 9.37 9.01
CA GLU A 4 -25.89 9.29 8.12
C GLU A 4 -24.62 9.44 8.98
N ASP A 5 -23.76 8.43 8.97
CA ASP A 5 -22.30 8.62 8.94
C ASP A 5 -21.63 7.25 8.98
N GLY A 6 -20.80 6.99 7.97
CA GLY A 6 -20.14 5.71 7.74
C GLY A 6 -19.55 5.62 6.33
N ARG A 7 -20.00 6.49 5.41
CA ARG A 7 -19.28 6.80 4.18
C ARG A 7 -18.13 7.75 4.48
N LYS A 8 -17.00 7.24 4.98
CA LYS A 8 -15.66 7.86 4.87
C LYS A 8 -14.62 6.96 5.52
N LEU A 9 -13.49 6.83 4.81
CA LEU A 9 -12.18 6.30 5.24
C LEU A 9 -11.91 4.81 4.98
N PHE A 10 -11.95 4.43 3.71
CA PHE A 10 -10.90 3.59 3.12
C PHE A 10 -10.44 4.31 1.84
N ARG A 11 -9.30 4.97 1.94
CA ARG A 11 -8.64 5.70 0.84
C ARG A 11 -7.28 5.03 0.65
N ALA A 12 -7.16 4.23 -0.40
CA ALA A 12 -5.87 3.78 -0.88
C ALA A 12 -5.00 4.99 -1.24
N PHE A 13 -3.75 4.90 -0.79
CA PHE A 13 -2.52 5.50 -1.28
C PHE A 13 -2.53 6.95 -1.82
N LEU A 14 -1.65 7.74 -1.18
CA LEU A 14 -1.26 9.13 -1.42
C LEU A 14 -2.09 10.18 -0.68
N GLY A 15 -1.41 10.79 0.29
CA GLY A 15 -1.91 11.72 1.29
C GLY A 15 -2.56 12.98 0.71
N ASN A 16 -3.51 13.47 1.49
CA ASN A 16 -4.27 14.68 1.23
C ASN A 16 -3.52 15.88 1.85
N SER A 17 -3.07 16.84 1.05
CA SER A 17 -2.94 18.27 1.42
C SER A 17 -2.58 19.13 0.20
N ARG A 18 -3.53 19.91 -0.31
CA ARG A 18 -3.32 20.88 -1.39
C ARG A 18 -2.62 22.16 -0.95
N GLU A 19 -2.40 22.36 0.34
CA GLU A 19 -1.78 23.60 0.87
C GLU A 19 -0.26 23.51 1.06
N THR A 20 0.33 22.31 1.17
CA THR A 20 1.78 22.12 1.29
C THR A 20 2.51 22.09 -0.06
N ALA A 21 1.77 21.94 -1.17
CA ALA A 21 2.33 21.82 -2.52
C ALA A 21 3.05 23.09 -3.02
N GLY A 22 2.63 24.28 -2.55
CA GLY A 22 3.26 25.54 -2.94
C GLY A 22 4.64 25.75 -2.31
N GLU A 23 4.77 25.42 -1.03
CA GLU A 23 6.00 25.60 -0.25
C GLU A 23 7.02 24.48 -0.53
N GLN A 24 6.57 23.24 -0.73
CA GLN A 24 7.43 22.12 -1.14
C GLN A 24 8.00 22.32 -2.55
N ARG A 25 7.23 22.89 -3.48
CA ARG A 25 7.68 23.15 -4.86
C ARG A 25 8.82 24.17 -4.93
N ALA A 26 8.76 25.24 -4.13
CA ALA A 26 9.81 26.24 -4.06
C ALA A 26 11.11 25.69 -3.41
N MET A 27 10.98 24.76 -2.45
CA MET A 27 12.12 24.11 -1.82
C MET A 27 12.77 23.06 -2.75
N MET A 28 11.96 22.31 -3.52
CA MET A 28 12.45 21.34 -4.52
C MET A 28 13.13 22.02 -5.71
N GLU A 29 12.67 23.20 -6.14
CA GLU A 29 13.32 23.99 -7.20
C GLU A 29 14.74 24.45 -6.83
N GLN A 30 15.00 24.71 -5.54
CA GLN A 30 16.32 25.13 -5.05
C GLN A 30 17.28 23.95 -4.80
N MET A 31 16.79 22.71 -4.76
CA MET A 31 17.59 21.51 -4.50
C MET A 31 17.80 20.61 -5.73
N ALA A 32 17.30 21.04 -6.90
CA ALA A 32 17.43 20.29 -8.16
C ALA A 32 18.88 20.28 -8.69
N VAL A 33 19.72 19.45 -8.09
CA VAL A 33 20.84 18.82 -8.79
C VAL A 33 20.22 17.97 -9.90
N PRO A 34 20.73 17.98 -11.15
CA PRO A 34 20.15 17.17 -12.20
C PRO A 34 20.34 15.70 -11.82
N SER A 35 19.29 15.06 -11.30
CA SER A 35 19.27 13.61 -11.11
C SER A 35 19.34 13.02 -12.51
N ARG A 36 20.35 12.15 -12.75
CA ARG A 36 20.37 11.33 -13.97
C ARG A 36 19.03 10.59 -14.03
N GLU A 37 18.25 10.85 -15.06
CA GLU A 37 16.97 10.17 -15.33
C GLU A 37 17.22 8.65 -15.28
N ARG A 38 16.71 7.99 -14.23
CA ARG A 38 16.83 6.53 -14.06
C ARG A 38 15.78 5.88 -14.96
N SER A 39 16.15 4.81 -15.67
CA SER A 39 15.17 4.01 -16.40
C SER A 39 14.21 3.32 -15.43
N LEU A 40 12.99 3.00 -15.87
CA LEU A 40 12.03 2.25 -15.06
C LEU A 40 12.61 0.92 -14.57
N TYR A 41 13.37 0.24 -15.43
CA TYR A 41 14.12 -0.97 -15.06
C TYR A 41 15.04 -0.74 -13.86
N SER A 42 15.88 0.31 -13.90
CA SER A 42 16.80 0.62 -12.80
C SER A 42 16.06 1.01 -11.52
N MET A 43 14.92 1.70 -11.64
CA MET A 43 14.07 2.03 -10.49
C MET A 43 13.53 0.75 -9.84
N VAL A 44 12.92 -0.14 -10.62
CA VAL A 44 12.36 -1.41 -10.13
C VAL A 44 13.44 -2.31 -9.54
N GLU A 45 14.58 -2.47 -10.21
CA GLU A 45 15.72 -3.25 -9.72
C GLU A 45 16.20 -2.73 -8.35
N HIS A 46 16.31 -1.40 -8.20
CA HIS A 46 16.66 -0.80 -6.91
C HIS A 46 15.58 -1.05 -5.85
N LEU A 47 14.30 -0.89 -6.17
CA LEU A 47 13.20 -1.16 -5.22
C LEU A 47 13.23 -2.62 -4.72
N LEU A 48 13.52 -3.58 -5.61
CA LEU A 48 13.63 -5.00 -5.25
C LEU A 48 14.83 -5.30 -4.36
N SER A 49 15.84 -4.42 -4.34
CA SER A 49 17.00 -4.55 -3.46
C SER A 49 16.77 -3.99 -2.04
N LEU A 50 15.65 -3.31 -1.81
CA LEU A 50 15.35 -2.68 -0.52
C LEU A 50 14.96 -3.70 0.53
N ASP A 51 15.46 -3.49 1.75
CA ASP A 51 15.06 -4.27 2.93
C ASP A 51 13.59 -4.00 3.31
N GLU A 52 12.95 -5.01 3.92
CA GLU A 52 11.55 -4.92 4.36
C GLU A 52 11.30 -3.73 5.30
N THR A 53 12.29 -3.33 6.09
CA THR A 53 12.18 -2.19 7.01
C THR A 53 11.96 -0.85 6.28
N ALA A 54 12.50 -0.67 5.06
CA ALA A 54 12.28 0.53 4.26
C ALA A 54 10.78 0.67 3.90
N TRP A 55 10.14 -0.45 3.55
CA TRP A 55 8.73 -0.51 3.20
C TRP A 55 7.82 -0.25 4.40
N TYR A 56 8.19 -0.75 5.59
CA TYR A 56 7.44 -0.44 6.81
C TYR A 56 7.52 1.05 7.15
N LEU A 57 8.71 1.66 7.07
CA LEU A 57 8.86 3.09 7.33
C LEU A 57 8.14 3.95 6.29
N TYR A 58 8.15 3.51 5.03
CA TYR A 58 7.36 4.13 3.96
C TYR A 58 5.84 4.05 4.25
N ALA A 59 5.32 2.90 4.67
CA ALA A 59 3.91 2.79 5.06
C ALA A 59 3.57 3.71 6.25
N TRP A 60 4.48 3.84 7.21
CA TRP A 60 4.34 4.79 8.32
C TRP A 60 4.34 6.25 7.88
N SER A 61 5.06 6.64 6.82
CA SER A 61 5.06 8.03 6.32
C SER A 61 3.68 8.52 5.89
N ARG A 62 2.77 7.57 5.60
CA ARG A 62 1.38 7.82 5.20
C ARG A 62 0.39 7.77 6.36
N ASP A 63 0.82 7.35 7.55
CA ASP A 63 -0.05 7.23 8.72
C ASP A 63 -0.22 8.58 9.43
N PRO A 64 -1.45 9.03 9.77
CA PRO A 64 -1.66 10.27 10.50
C PRO A 64 -0.98 10.33 11.89
N LEU A 65 -0.60 9.17 12.45
CA LEU A 65 0.04 9.06 13.75
C LEU A 65 1.57 8.88 13.65
N GLU A 66 2.18 9.01 12.47
CA GLU A 66 3.61 8.82 12.22
C GLU A 66 4.52 9.45 13.28
N GLY A 67 4.30 10.73 13.61
CA GLY A 67 5.13 11.48 14.56
C GLY A 67 4.99 11.05 16.03
N ARG A 68 4.13 10.08 16.34
CA ARG A 68 3.89 9.57 17.71
C ARG A 68 4.76 8.36 18.06
N PHE A 69 5.46 7.77 17.09
CA PHE A 69 6.21 6.53 17.27
C PHE A 69 7.69 6.71 16.95
N SER A 70 8.55 6.10 17.78
CA SER A 70 9.97 5.98 17.46
C SER A 70 10.18 5.07 16.26
N ARG A 71 11.37 5.13 15.65
CA ARG A 71 11.73 4.24 14.54
C ARG A 71 11.63 2.76 14.95
N GLU A 72 12.10 2.42 16.14
CA GLU A 72 12.08 1.05 16.67
C GLU A 72 10.65 0.56 16.86
N GLN A 73 9.75 1.41 17.37
CA GLN A 73 8.33 1.09 17.49
C GLN A 73 7.70 0.88 16.12
N LYS A 74 7.97 1.77 15.16
CA LYS A 74 7.46 1.65 13.78
C LYS A 74 7.83 0.32 13.16
N LEU A 75 9.09 -0.10 13.29
CA LEU A 75 9.57 -1.39 12.80
C LEU A 75 8.93 -2.56 13.54
N ALA A 76 8.87 -2.54 14.87
CA ALA A 76 8.27 -3.61 15.66
C ALA A 76 6.78 -3.82 15.29
N TYR A 77 6.03 -2.73 15.10
CA TYR A 77 4.66 -2.80 14.61
C TYR A 77 4.57 -3.31 13.17
N GLY A 78 5.48 -2.87 12.29
CA GLY A 78 5.56 -3.33 10.91
C GLY A 78 5.77 -4.85 10.81
N PHE A 79 6.73 -5.39 11.57
CA PHE A 79 6.97 -6.84 11.62
C PHE A 79 5.74 -7.63 12.09
N ARG A 80 5.07 -7.16 13.15
CA ARG A 80 3.83 -7.79 13.67
C ARG A 80 2.68 -7.71 12.67
N ALA A 81 2.57 -6.60 11.93
CA ALA A 81 1.56 -6.44 10.88
C ALA A 81 1.83 -7.39 9.71
N ALA A 82 3.07 -7.46 9.23
CA ALA A 82 3.47 -8.39 8.18
C ALA A 82 3.22 -9.84 8.62
N GLU A 83 3.60 -10.22 9.85
CA GLU A 83 3.30 -11.54 10.39
C GLU A 83 1.80 -11.85 10.45
N CYS A 84 0.97 -10.87 10.85
CA CYS A 84 -0.49 -11.00 10.79
C CYS A 84 -0.97 -11.29 9.36
N GLY A 85 -0.48 -10.56 8.36
CA GLY A 85 -0.79 -10.78 6.95
C GLY A 85 -0.39 -12.19 6.47
N ARG A 86 0.83 -12.64 6.79
CA ARG A 86 1.31 -14.00 6.47
C ARG A 86 0.43 -15.08 7.07
N ASN A 87 0.13 -14.94 8.35
CA ASN A 87 -0.66 -15.94 9.08
C ASN A 87 -2.06 -16.05 8.51
N GLU A 88 -2.70 -14.92 8.17
CA GLU A 88 -4.02 -14.92 7.54
C GLU A 88 -3.99 -15.52 6.13
N ALA A 89 -2.94 -15.27 5.33
CA ALA A 89 -2.79 -15.89 4.02
C ALA A 89 -2.64 -17.42 4.13
N GLN A 90 -1.91 -17.92 5.13
CA GLN A 90 -1.73 -19.36 5.37
C GLN A 90 -3.03 -20.10 5.69
N LEU A 91 -4.02 -19.43 6.28
CA LEU A 91 -5.33 -20.04 6.55
C LEU A 91 -6.15 -20.27 5.27
N ILE A 92 -5.81 -19.58 4.19
CA ILE A 92 -6.51 -19.60 2.90
C ILE A 92 -5.69 -20.38 1.85
N LEU A 93 -4.36 -20.50 2.05
CA LEU A 93 -3.44 -21.19 1.15
C LEU A 93 -3.83 -22.67 0.95
N GLY A 94 -4.34 -22.99 -0.24
CA GLY A 94 -4.89 -24.32 -0.52
C GLY A 94 -5.48 -24.50 -1.92
N LYS A 95 -4.67 -24.26 -2.97
CA LYS A 95 -4.88 -24.75 -4.36
C LYS A 95 -5.98 -24.12 -5.23
N THR A 96 -6.51 -22.95 -4.89
CA THR A 96 -7.52 -22.26 -5.71
C THR A 96 -7.03 -20.90 -6.13
N ASP A 97 -7.47 -20.43 -7.29
CA ASP A 97 -7.11 -19.11 -7.80
C ASP A 97 -7.69 -17.99 -6.91
N VAL A 98 -7.09 -16.79 -6.91
CA VAL A 98 -7.51 -15.67 -6.04
C VAL A 98 -8.96 -15.26 -6.32
N TRP A 99 -9.41 -15.39 -7.57
CA TRP A 99 -10.79 -15.12 -7.94
C TRP A 99 -11.76 -16.18 -7.40
N ASP A 100 -11.35 -17.44 -7.38
CA ASP A 100 -12.13 -18.53 -6.78
C ASP A 100 -12.25 -18.34 -5.26
N ILE A 101 -11.19 -17.86 -4.61
CA ILE A 101 -11.22 -17.50 -3.18
C ILE A 101 -12.24 -16.38 -2.96
N ALA A 102 -12.20 -15.32 -3.76
CA ALA A 102 -13.16 -14.21 -3.65
C ALA A 102 -14.61 -14.69 -3.83
N ALA A 103 -14.85 -15.55 -4.83
CA ALA A 103 -16.17 -16.16 -5.06
C ALA A 103 -16.61 -17.06 -3.90
N GLY A 104 -15.70 -17.89 -3.37
CA GLY A 104 -15.95 -18.76 -2.21
C GLY A 104 -16.23 -17.97 -0.92
N MET A 105 -15.68 -16.75 -0.81
CA MET A 105 -16.00 -15.81 0.26
C MET A 105 -17.35 -15.09 0.05
N GLY A 106 -18.03 -15.30 -1.08
CA GLY A 106 -19.31 -14.67 -1.41
C GLY A 106 -19.18 -13.19 -1.81
N LEU A 107 -18.02 -12.78 -2.33
CA LEU A 107 -17.76 -11.38 -2.67
C LEU A 107 -18.23 -11.03 -4.08
N LYS A 108 -18.72 -9.80 -4.23
CA LYS A 108 -18.99 -9.19 -5.53
C LYS A 108 -17.74 -8.46 -6.02
N VAL A 109 -17.03 -9.06 -6.98
CA VAL A 109 -15.87 -8.41 -7.61
C VAL A 109 -16.31 -7.66 -8.87
N LEU A 110 -16.01 -6.37 -8.93
CA LEU A 110 -16.29 -5.47 -10.04
C LEU A 110 -14.98 -5.05 -10.70
N THR A 111 -14.95 -5.05 -12.04
CA THR A 111 -13.75 -4.70 -12.82
C THR A 111 -14.02 -3.56 -13.82
N PRO A 112 -14.42 -2.35 -13.36
CA PRO A 112 -14.56 -1.21 -14.24
C PRO A 112 -13.19 -0.79 -14.81
N GLN A 113 -13.20 -0.14 -15.97
CA GLN A 113 -11.97 0.34 -16.60
C GLN A 113 -11.36 1.53 -15.84
N VAL A 114 -12.14 2.58 -15.59
CA VAL A 114 -11.65 3.80 -14.94
C VAL A 114 -12.36 4.07 -13.60
N PRO A 115 -11.67 4.68 -12.62
CA PRO A 115 -12.30 5.12 -11.39
C PRO A 115 -13.32 6.23 -11.65
N GLY A 116 -14.51 6.09 -11.05
CA GLY A 116 -15.54 7.12 -11.10
C GLY A 116 -15.17 8.31 -10.20
N GLY A 117 -14.68 9.39 -10.80
CA GLY A 117 -14.58 10.72 -10.16
C GLY A 117 -13.18 11.20 -9.79
N GLY A 118 -12.77 12.32 -10.42
CA GLY A 118 -11.97 13.39 -9.83
C GLY A 118 -10.58 13.07 -9.24
N GLY A 119 -9.55 13.04 -10.09
CA GLY A 119 -8.20 13.53 -9.78
C GLY A 119 -7.28 12.70 -8.86
N HIS A 120 -7.75 11.58 -8.30
CA HIS A 120 -6.93 10.64 -7.52
C HIS A 120 -7.00 9.25 -8.13
N VAL A 121 -5.86 8.57 -8.26
CA VAL A 121 -5.77 7.23 -8.84
C VAL A 121 -5.94 6.19 -7.73
N ILE A 122 -7.06 5.47 -7.76
CA ILE A 122 -7.33 4.30 -6.92
C ILE A 122 -7.22 3.08 -7.82
N PHE A 123 -6.46 2.06 -7.41
CA PHE A 123 -6.23 0.85 -8.21
C PHE A 123 -7.20 -0.28 -7.85
N ALA A 124 -7.50 -0.41 -6.56
CA ALA A 124 -8.54 -1.30 -6.07
C ALA A 124 -9.17 -0.72 -4.80
N GLN A 125 -10.34 -1.23 -4.44
CA GLN A 125 -11.02 -0.86 -3.21
C GLN A 125 -11.98 -1.95 -2.77
N TYR A 126 -11.88 -2.34 -1.51
CA TYR A 126 -12.91 -3.03 -0.78
C TYR A 126 -13.95 -2.04 -0.22
N GLN A 127 -15.21 -2.29 -0.56
CA GLN A 127 -16.38 -1.63 -0.01
C GLN A 127 -17.12 -2.63 0.88
N GLU A 128 -17.09 -2.36 2.18
CA GLU A 128 -17.84 -3.15 3.16
C GLU A 128 -19.33 -3.24 2.80
N PRO A 129 -19.97 -4.40 3.02
CA PRO A 129 -19.41 -5.60 3.64
C PRO A 129 -18.92 -6.68 2.66
N ASP A 130 -19.12 -6.52 1.34
CA ASP A 130 -19.10 -7.66 0.42
C ASP A 130 -18.61 -7.36 -1.00
N SER A 131 -18.15 -6.14 -1.29
CA SER A 131 -17.86 -5.72 -2.66
C SER A 131 -16.41 -5.30 -2.83
N ILE A 132 -15.72 -5.82 -3.84
CA ILE A 132 -14.37 -5.38 -4.24
C ILE A 132 -14.46 -4.77 -5.64
N THR A 133 -13.80 -3.64 -5.85
CA THR A 133 -13.64 -3.03 -7.17
C THR A 133 -12.17 -3.00 -7.53
N ILE A 134 -11.82 -3.48 -8.73
CA ILE A 134 -10.48 -3.39 -9.31
C ILE A 134 -10.58 -2.50 -10.54
N PHE A 135 -9.82 -1.41 -10.59
CA PHE A 135 -9.79 -0.49 -11.71
C PHE A 135 -8.75 -0.96 -12.72
N MET A 136 -9.25 -1.58 -13.80
CA MET A 136 -8.39 -2.35 -14.73
C MET A 136 -7.39 -1.47 -15.50
N ASP A 137 -7.67 -0.19 -15.75
CA ASP A 137 -6.76 0.70 -16.49
C ASP A 137 -5.37 0.79 -15.83
N GLY A 138 -5.29 0.82 -14.49
CA GLY A 138 -4.02 0.84 -13.78
C GLY A 138 -3.26 -0.49 -13.89
N ALA A 139 -3.97 -1.61 -13.72
CA ALA A 139 -3.40 -2.95 -13.83
C ALA A 139 -2.92 -3.24 -15.26
N GLU A 140 -3.71 -2.92 -16.27
CA GLU A 140 -3.38 -3.11 -17.69
C GLU A 140 -2.16 -2.27 -18.11
N ARG A 141 -2.07 -1.02 -17.64
CA ARG A 141 -0.90 -0.15 -17.86
C ARG A 141 0.37 -0.71 -17.23
N ALA A 142 0.30 -1.12 -15.96
CA ALA A 142 1.45 -1.74 -15.29
C ALA A 142 1.87 -3.04 -16.00
N GLN A 143 0.92 -3.90 -16.35
CA GLN A 143 1.21 -5.15 -17.06
C GLN A 143 1.82 -4.89 -18.45
N LYS A 144 1.42 -3.81 -19.14
CA LYS A 144 2.04 -3.37 -20.39
C LYS A 144 3.48 -2.88 -20.17
N LEU A 145 3.71 -2.04 -19.17
CA LEU A 145 5.05 -1.56 -18.81
C LEU A 145 6.00 -2.70 -18.45
N ILE A 146 5.51 -3.70 -17.70
CA ILE A 146 6.28 -4.90 -17.37
C ILE A 146 6.82 -5.57 -18.64
N ARG A 147 6.01 -5.67 -19.69
CA ARG A 147 6.43 -6.27 -20.97
C ARG A 147 7.36 -5.36 -21.78
N GLU A 148 7.02 -4.08 -21.89
CA GLU A 148 7.78 -3.12 -22.72
C GLU A 148 9.19 -2.89 -22.15
N GLU A 149 9.31 -2.83 -20.83
CA GLU A 149 10.57 -2.61 -20.11
C GLU A 149 11.29 -3.92 -19.74
N LYS A 150 10.75 -5.09 -20.15
CA LYS A 150 11.32 -6.43 -19.92
C LYS A 150 11.54 -6.76 -18.44
N LEU A 151 10.57 -6.40 -17.60
CA LEU A 151 10.62 -6.58 -16.14
C LEU A 151 10.14 -7.97 -15.68
N GLU A 152 9.70 -8.85 -16.58
CA GLU A 152 9.22 -10.19 -16.22
C GLU A 152 10.30 -11.04 -15.54
N GLY A 153 11.58 -10.80 -15.90
CA GLY A 153 12.71 -11.46 -15.24
C GLY A 153 12.89 -11.05 -13.77
N LEU A 154 12.40 -9.86 -13.39
CA LEU A 154 12.48 -9.32 -12.04
C LEU A 154 11.20 -9.57 -11.22
N LEU A 155 10.03 -9.44 -11.85
CA LEU A 155 8.72 -9.45 -11.18
C LEU A 155 7.95 -10.76 -11.39
N GLY A 156 8.42 -11.63 -12.29
CA GLY A 156 7.68 -12.82 -12.70
C GLY A 156 6.46 -12.49 -13.57
N ASN A 157 5.54 -13.44 -13.64
CA ASN A 157 4.40 -13.42 -14.59
C ASN A 157 3.03 -13.36 -13.91
N ARG A 158 2.97 -13.02 -12.60
CA ARG A 158 1.68 -12.88 -11.92
C ARG A 158 0.95 -11.66 -12.48
N ALA A 159 -0.34 -11.83 -12.79
CA ALA A 159 -1.18 -10.73 -13.23
C ALA A 159 -1.33 -9.67 -12.12
N VAL A 160 -1.25 -8.40 -12.48
CA VAL A 160 -1.30 -7.28 -11.52
C VAL A 160 -2.63 -7.26 -10.77
N GLU A 161 -3.73 -7.51 -11.47
CA GLU A 161 -5.08 -7.59 -10.91
C GLU A 161 -5.24 -8.67 -9.84
N ASP A 162 -4.50 -9.77 -9.93
CA ASP A 162 -4.55 -10.82 -8.90
C ASP A 162 -3.90 -10.35 -7.60
N VAL A 163 -2.82 -9.57 -7.70
CA VAL A 163 -2.14 -8.99 -6.54
C VAL A 163 -3.03 -7.92 -5.89
N LEU A 164 -3.68 -7.09 -6.71
CA LEU A 164 -4.66 -6.11 -6.23
C LEU A 164 -5.85 -6.79 -5.55
N LEU A 165 -6.42 -7.83 -6.16
CA LEU A 165 -7.52 -8.59 -5.56
C LEU A 165 -7.09 -9.22 -4.23
N ALA A 166 -5.92 -9.84 -4.19
CA ALA A 166 -5.40 -10.47 -2.99
C ALA A 166 -5.19 -9.46 -1.85
N HIS A 167 -4.74 -8.24 -2.16
CA HIS A 167 -4.64 -7.16 -1.18
C HIS A 167 -6.03 -6.81 -0.61
N GLU A 168 -7.05 -6.63 -1.46
CA GLU A 168 -8.40 -6.32 -0.99
C GLU A 168 -9.05 -7.49 -0.21
N LEU A 169 -8.71 -8.74 -0.52
CA LEU A 169 -9.13 -9.91 0.27
C LEU A 169 -8.61 -9.86 1.72
N PHE A 170 -7.45 -9.25 1.95
CA PHE A 170 -7.00 -8.99 3.32
C PHE A 170 -7.94 -8.03 4.03
N HIS A 171 -8.37 -6.93 3.40
CA HIS A 171 -9.30 -5.98 4.03
C HIS A 171 -10.67 -6.59 4.32
N VAL A 172 -11.13 -7.53 3.49
CA VAL A 172 -12.32 -8.35 3.81
C VAL A 172 -12.08 -9.19 5.07
N THR A 173 -10.94 -9.86 5.15
CA THR A 173 -10.55 -10.68 6.31
C THR A 173 -10.43 -9.82 7.57
N GLU A 174 -9.80 -8.65 7.45
CA GLU A 174 -9.64 -7.66 8.49
C GLU A 174 -11.00 -7.19 9.04
N TYR A 175 -11.95 -6.88 8.15
CA TYR A 175 -13.30 -6.51 8.52
C TYR A 175 -14.04 -7.65 9.25
N ARG A 176 -13.99 -8.88 8.71
CA ARG A 176 -14.67 -10.05 9.29
C ARG A 176 -14.10 -10.44 10.66
N LYS A 177 -12.82 -10.17 10.89
CA LYS A 177 -12.11 -10.47 12.13
C LYS A 177 -11.79 -9.24 12.98
N LYS A 178 -12.49 -8.12 12.78
CA LYS A 178 -12.19 -6.82 13.41
C LYS A 178 -12.02 -6.84 14.94
N ASP A 179 -12.65 -7.81 15.62
CA ASP A 179 -12.58 -7.95 17.07
C ASP A 179 -11.36 -8.75 17.56
N PHE A 180 -10.62 -9.40 16.65
CA PHE A 180 -9.53 -10.33 16.97
C PHE A 180 -8.24 -10.07 16.19
N ILE A 181 -8.33 -9.47 15.00
CA ILE A 181 -7.16 -9.27 14.13
C ILE A 181 -6.28 -8.13 14.64
N PHE A 182 -4.97 -8.39 14.66
CA PHE A 182 -3.97 -7.49 15.23
C PHE A 182 -4.09 -6.05 14.70
N THR A 183 -4.24 -5.87 13.40
CA THR A 183 -4.32 -4.56 12.72
C THR A 183 -5.55 -3.71 13.09
N GLN A 184 -6.55 -4.31 13.75
CA GLN A 184 -7.75 -3.64 14.25
C GLN A 184 -7.77 -3.52 15.78
N THR A 185 -7.25 -4.53 16.47
CA THR A 185 -7.24 -4.59 17.93
C THR A 185 -6.16 -3.72 18.56
N GLU A 186 -5.03 -3.54 17.86
CA GLU A 186 -3.94 -2.70 18.31
C GLU A 186 -4.34 -1.22 18.13
N LYS A 187 -4.39 -0.49 19.25
CA LYS A 187 -4.86 0.89 19.29
C LYS A 187 -3.98 1.71 20.19
N VAL A 188 -3.62 2.91 19.73
CA VAL A 188 -2.83 3.86 20.52
C VAL A 188 -3.74 4.85 21.22
N GLU A 189 -3.45 5.05 22.49
CA GLU A 189 -4.10 6.06 23.31
C GLU A 189 -3.52 7.44 22.98
N LEU A 190 -4.34 8.30 22.37
CA LEU A 190 -3.93 9.64 21.94
C LEU A 190 -3.95 10.65 23.09
N TRP A 191 -4.90 10.52 24.02
CA TRP A 191 -4.97 11.30 25.25
C TRP A 191 -5.85 10.62 26.30
N LYS A 192 -5.60 10.97 27.58
CA LYS A 192 -6.42 10.62 28.74
C LYS A 192 -6.88 11.90 29.41
N LYS A 193 -8.13 12.33 29.16
CA LYS A 193 -9.05 13.02 30.12
C LYS A 193 -10.09 13.90 29.40
N PRO A 194 -11.36 13.90 29.88
CA PRO A 194 -11.94 12.98 30.87
C PRO A 194 -12.22 11.57 30.29
N PHE A 195 -12.02 11.38 28.97
CA PHE A 195 -12.13 10.09 28.29
C PHE A 195 -10.82 9.74 27.58
N SER A 196 -10.56 8.43 27.44
CA SER A 196 -9.43 7.93 26.63
C SER A 196 -9.88 7.90 25.16
N ASN A 197 -9.13 8.57 24.28
CA ASN A 197 -9.30 8.41 22.84
C ASN A 197 -8.27 7.39 22.33
N ARG A 198 -8.77 6.29 21.77
CA ARG A 198 -7.96 5.25 21.14
C ARG A 198 -8.17 5.31 19.63
N SER A 199 -7.09 5.54 18.90
CA SER A 199 -7.10 5.52 17.45
C SER A 199 -6.46 4.25 16.90
N ARG A 200 -6.97 3.80 15.77
CA ARG A 200 -6.33 2.74 14.97
C ARG A 200 -5.06 3.29 14.31
N ILE A 201 -4.08 2.43 14.16
CA ILE A 201 -2.89 2.68 13.34
C ILE A 201 -3.25 2.15 11.95
N LEU A 202 -3.48 3.05 10.98
CA LEU A 202 -4.03 2.69 9.68
C LEU A 202 -3.04 1.89 8.84
N CYS A 203 -1.75 2.27 8.89
CA CYS A 203 -0.72 1.62 8.09
C CYS A 203 -0.50 0.14 8.44
N LEU A 204 -0.94 -0.33 9.61
CA LEU A 204 -0.83 -1.76 9.95
C LEU A 204 -1.69 -2.63 9.04
N GLY A 205 -2.88 -2.15 8.68
CA GLY A 205 -3.75 -2.84 7.73
C GLY A 205 -3.10 -2.92 6.35
N GLU A 206 -2.45 -1.84 5.91
CA GLU A 206 -1.74 -1.78 4.63
C GLU A 206 -0.53 -2.74 4.59
N ILE A 207 0.32 -2.72 5.63
CA ILE A 207 1.49 -3.61 5.70
C ILE A 207 1.05 -5.07 5.70
N ALA A 208 0.03 -5.40 6.50
CA ALA A 208 -0.50 -6.76 6.56
C ALA A 208 -1.16 -7.16 5.22
N GLY A 209 -1.87 -6.24 4.56
CA GLY A 209 -2.47 -6.47 3.23
C GLY A 209 -1.44 -6.73 2.15
N MET A 210 -0.34 -5.97 2.12
CA MET A 210 0.77 -6.21 1.19
C MET A 210 1.41 -7.58 1.39
N GLU A 211 1.66 -7.95 2.65
CA GLU A 211 2.29 -9.22 2.95
C GLU A 211 1.34 -10.42 2.72
N PHE A 212 0.05 -10.24 3.03
CA PHE A 212 -0.99 -11.20 2.70
C PHE A 212 -1.06 -11.43 1.19
N ALA A 213 -1.10 -10.37 0.38
CA ALA A 213 -1.15 -10.46 -1.07
C ALA A 213 0.09 -11.14 -1.64
N ARG A 214 1.27 -10.80 -1.10
CA ARG A 214 2.54 -11.44 -1.47
C ARG A 214 2.50 -12.96 -1.23
N CYS A 215 2.09 -13.38 -0.04
CA CYS A 215 1.97 -14.80 0.31
C CYS A 215 0.90 -15.53 -0.50
N LEU A 216 -0.26 -14.92 -0.70
CA LEU A 216 -1.38 -15.56 -1.38
C LEU A 216 -1.13 -15.73 -2.89
N THR A 217 -0.50 -14.74 -3.53
CA THR A 217 -0.21 -14.78 -4.97
C THR A 217 1.09 -15.49 -5.32
N GLY A 218 2.00 -15.63 -4.35
CA GLY A 218 3.30 -16.27 -4.53
C GLY A 218 4.36 -15.39 -5.21
N ILE A 219 4.13 -14.08 -5.33
CA ILE A 219 5.14 -13.15 -5.85
C ILE A 219 6.32 -13.01 -4.89
N THR A 220 7.51 -12.74 -5.43
CA THR A 220 8.77 -12.67 -4.68
C THR A 220 9.13 -11.26 -4.21
N PHE A 221 8.29 -10.27 -4.52
CA PHE A 221 8.51 -8.87 -4.21
C PHE A 221 7.34 -8.31 -3.40
N THR A 222 7.55 -7.18 -2.73
CA THR A 222 6.45 -6.50 -2.01
C THR A 222 5.52 -5.79 -3.00
N PRO A 223 4.19 -5.95 -2.88
CA PRO A 223 3.25 -5.29 -3.79
C PRO A 223 3.38 -3.75 -3.87
N TYR A 224 4.02 -3.08 -2.90
CA TYR A 224 4.33 -1.65 -2.99
C TYR A 224 5.13 -1.26 -4.25
N VAL A 225 5.89 -2.18 -4.85
CA VAL A 225 6.58 -1.93 -6.14
C VAL A 225 5.58 -1.64 -7.26
N LEU A 226 4.39 -2.25 -7.21
CA LEU A 226 3.34 -2.03 -8.20
C LEU A 226 2.78 -0.61 -8.13
N ASP A 227 2.82 0.07 -6.97
CA ASP A 227 2.36 1.46 -6.85
C ASP A 227 3.17 2.38 -7.76
N VAL A 228 4.50 2.19 -7.80
CA VAL A 228 5.40 2.94 -8.68
C VAL A 228 5.14 2.60 -10.14
N LEU A 229 4.97 1.32 -10.48
CA LEU A 229 4.70 0.88 -11.86
C LEU A 229 3.36 1.39 -12.39
N MET A 230 2.31 1.27 -11.59
CA MET A 230 0.98 1.74 -11.96
C MET A 230 0.98 3.27 -12.08
N MET A 231 1.62 3.99 -11.14
CA MET A 231 1.78 5.45 -11.24
C MET A 231 2.56 5.85 -12.50
N TYR A 232 3.63 5.12 -12.84
CA TYR A 232 4.45 5.42 -14.01
C TYR A 232 3.65 5.28 -15.32
N GLY A 233 2.63 4.42 -15.34
CA GLY A 233 1.68 4.30 -16.44
C GLY A 233 0.74 5.49 -16.62
N TYR A 234 0.61 6.35 -15.61
CA TYR A 234 -0.19 7.58 -15.64
C TYR A 234 0.67 8.84 -15.76
N ASP A 235 1.70 8.95 -14.92
CA ASP A 235 2.52 10.14 -14.74
C ASP A 235 3.94 9.71 -14.30
N LYS A 236 4.91 9.88 -15.20
CA LYS A 236 6.29 9.41 -14.99
C LYS A 236 7.01 10.24 -13.94
N GLU A 237 6.75 11.53 -13.92
CA GLU A 237 7.33 12.48 -12.98
C GLU A 237 6.84 12.17 -11.55
N ALA A 238 5.53 11.96 -11.39
CA ALA A 238 4.94 11.55 -10.12
C ALA A 238 5.46 10.18 -9.65
N ALA A 239 5.61 9.23 -10.56
CA ALA A 239 6.17 7.92 -10.25
C ALA A 239 7.65 7.99 -9.85
N THR A 240 8.42 8.86 -10.50
CA THR A 240 9.83 9.10 -10.16
C THR A 240 9.95 9.73 -8.79
N ALA A 241 9.12 10.73 -8.48
CA ALA A 241 9.06 11.33 -7.15
C ALA A 241 8.67 10.30 -6.07
N LEU A 242 7.67 9.45 -6.36
CA LEU A 242 7.26 8.36 -5.46
C LEU A 242 8.40 7.37 -5.20
N TYR A 243 9.11 6.98 -6.26
CA TYR A 243 10.28 6.14 -6.16
C TYR A 243 11.39 6.77 -5.31
N GLU A 244 11.71 8.05 -5.53
CA GLU A 244 12.72 8.77 -4.76
C GLU A 244 12.35 8.88 -3.28
N GLU A 245 11.07 9.12 -2.99
CA GLU A 245 10.52 9.12 -1.63
C GLU A 245 10.75 7.76 -0.94
N ILE A 246 10.40 6.66 -1.62
CA ILE A 246 10.60 5.29 -1.09
C ILE A 246 12.09 4.99 -0.91
N ALA A 247 12.91 5.31 -1.92
CA ALA A 247 14.34 5.09 -1.91
C ALA A 247 15.06 5.82 -0.76
N ALA A 248 14.54 6.97 -0.32
CA ALA A 248 15.08 7.70 0.83
C ALA A 248 15.00 6.90 2.14
N PHE A 249 14.04 5.98 2.28
CA PHE A 249 13.92 5.12 3.47
C PHE A 249 14.97 3.99 3.51
N ALA A 250 15.59 3.67 2.38
CA ALA A 250 16.65 2.66 2.31
C ALA A 250 17.98 3.12 2.93
N GLY A 251 18.22 4.43 2.98
CA GLY A 251 19.52 5.02 3.33
C GLY A 251 19.78 5.24 4.82
N ASN A 252 18.81 5.02 5.70
CA ASN A 252 18.93 5.39 7.14
C ASN A 252 19.49 4.26 8.02
N GLY A 253 20.45 3.50 7.49
CA GLY A 253 21.20 2.46 8.19
C GLY A 253 22.46 2.96 8.92
N GLU A 254 22.75 4.26 8.92
CA GLU A 254 23.83 4.85 9.72
C GLU A 254 23.29 6.01 10.57
N GLY A 255 23.58 5.95 11.86
CA GLY A 255 23.07 6.87 12.86
C GLY A 255 23.46 8.33 12.61
N LYS A 256 22.51 9.21 12.88
CA LYS A 256 22.82 10.53 13.45
C LYS A 256 22.25 10.56 14.86
N GLU A 257 22.95 9.88 15.76
CA GLU A 257 22.98 10.28 17.16
C GLU A 257 23.96 11.46 17.29
N GLY A 258 23.53 12.51 18.00
CA GLY A 258 24.42 13.52 18.58
C GLY A 258 24.78 14.71 17.70
#